data_AF-A0A7V1F7G1-F1
#
_entry.id   AF-A0A7V1F7G1-F1
#
_cell.length_a   1.000
_cell.length_b   1.000
_cell.length_c   1.000
_cell.angle_alpha   90.00
_cell.angle_beta   90.00
_cell.angle_gamma   90.00
#
_symmetry.space_group_name_H-M   'P 1'
#
loop_
_entity.id
_entity.type
_entity.pdbx_description
1 polymer ?
#
loop_
_entity_poly.entity_id
_entity_poly.type
_entity_poly.pdbx_seq_one_letter_code
_entity_poly.pdbx_strand_id
1 'polypeptide(L)'
;LILWGKQEGYKWFNLGMAPLSGLEDRALAPLWSRLGAFVFRHGEHFYNCQGLRQYKEKFDPEWKPKYLAYPGGFSLPRILANIASLISRGLAGIITK
;
A
#
# COMPACT_ATOMS: atom_id res chain seq x y z
N LEU A 1 -13.01 13.76 13.53
CA LEU A 1 -13.52 13.30 12.21
C LEU A 1 -14.43 12.09 12.32
N ILE A 2 -14.00 10.94 12.87
CA ILE A 2 -14.86 9.75 13.00
C ILE A 2 -16.15 10.04 13.80
N LEU A 3 -16.02 10.66 14.98
CA LEU A 3 -17.18 11.02 15.81
C LEU A 3 -18.12 12.03 15.14
N TRP A 4 -17.55 13.02 14.46
CA TRP A 4 -18.32 13.98 13.67
C TRP A 4 -19.08 13.30 12.53
N GLY A 5 -18.41 12.43 11.75
CA GLY A 5 -19.07 11.68 10.68
C GLY A 5 -20.19 10.77 11.21
N LYS A 6 -20.02 10.21 12.41
CA LYS A 6 -21.10 9.47 13.09
C LYS A 6 -22.29 10.36 13.43
N GLN A 7 -22.06 11.58 13.93
CA GLN A 7 -23.11 12.55 14.24
C GLN A 7 -23.89 12.98 12.98
N GLU A 8 -23.19 13.13 11.86
CA GLU A 8 -23.79 13.44 10.56
C GLU A 8 -24.46 12.23 9.87
N GLY A 9 -24.46 11.04 10.51
CA GLY A 9 -25.15 9.85 10.00
C GLY A 9 -24.39 9.04 8.95
N TYR A 10 -23.08 9.26 8.77
CA TYR A 10 -22.27 8.43 7.86
C TYR A 10 -22.08 7.01 8.41
N LYS A 11 -22.24 6.01 7.54
CA LYS A 11 -22.13 4.58 7.90
C LYS A 11 -20.69 4.06 7.94
N TRP A 12 -19.80 4.66 7.16
CA TRP A 12 -18.41 4.21 7.00
C TRP A 12 -17.45 5.38 7.07
N PHE A 13 -16.32 5.18 7.74
CA PHE A 13 -15.20 6.10 7.73
C PHE A 13 -13.98 5.40 7.12
N ASN A 14 -13.46 5.95 6.02
CA ASN A 14 -12.29 5.37 5.36
C ASN A 14 -10.99 5.93 5.97
N LEU A 15 -10.25 5.10 6.71
CA LEU A 15 -8.96 5.45 7.31
C LEU A 15 -7.81 5.54 6.28
N GLY A 16 -8.10 5.31 5.01
CA GLY A 16 -7.11 5.19 3.94
C GLY A 16 -6.34 3.88 3.98
N MET A 17 -5.60 3.59 2.91
CA MET A 17 -4.81 2.36 2.81
C MET A 17 -3.66 2.29 3.81
N ALA A 18 -3.32 1.08 4.27
CA ALA A 18 -2.02 0.78 4.87
C ALA A 18 -1.24 -0.06 3.83
N PRO A 19 -0.44 0.58 2.97
CA PRO A 19 0.21 -0.10 1.86
C PRO A 19 1.01 -1.29 2.36
N LEU A 20 0.96 -2.40 1.62
CA LEU A 20 1.87 -3.55 1.76
C LEU A 20 1.82 -4.29 3.11
N SER A 21 1.06 -3.79 4.09
CA SER A 21 0.86 -4.38 5.41
C SER A 21 0.13 -5.74 5.41
N GLY A 22 -0.43 -6.14 4.26
CA GLY A 22 -1.09 -7.42 4.04
C GLY A 22 -0.35 -8.33 3.06
N LEU A 23 0.92 -8.03 2.74
CA LEU A 23 1.80 -8.94 2.00
C LEU A 23 2.25 -10.10 2.90
N GLU A 24 1.32 -10.86 3.44
CA GLU A 24 1.63 -12.18 3.98
C GLU A 24 1.74 -13.16 2.82
N ASP A 25 2.71 -14.08 2.92
CA ASP A 25 3.11 -15.09 1.94
C ASP A 25 1.91 -15.96 1.50
N ARG A 26 1.14 -15.48 0.52
CA ARG A 26 0.13 -16.31 -0.15
C ARG A 26 0.84 -17.25 -1.11
N ALA A 27 0.84 -18.54 -0.78
CA ALA A 27 1.51 -19.63 -1.49
C ALA A 27 1.16 -19.78 -2.99
N LEU A 28 0.06 -19.18 -3.46
CA LEU A 28 -0.40 -19.25 -4.85
C LEU A 28 -0.03 -18.02 -5.70
N ALA A 29 0.72 -17.08 -5.15
CA ALA A 29 1.05 -15.87 -5.89
C ALA A 29 2.21 -16.14 -6.89
N PRO A 30 2.16 -15.58 -8.13
CA PRO A 30 3.17 -15.80 -9.17
C PRO A 30 4.58 -15.49 -8.65
N LEU A 31 5.65 -16.06 -9.23
CA LEU A 31 7.05 -15.82 -8.84
C LEU A 31 7.41 -14.35 -8.52
N TRP A 32 6.73 -13.40 -9.17
CA TRP A 32 6.81 -11.96 -8.92
C TRP A 32 6.37 -11.48 -7.53
N SER A 33 5.42 -12.13 -6.86
CA SER A 33 5.02 -11.77 -5.50
C SER A 33 6.12 -12.11 -4.49
N ARG A 34 6.83 -13.22 -4.69
CA ARG A 34 7.93 -13.68 -3.85
C ARG A 34 9.17 -12.81 -4.06
N LEU A 35 9.47 -12.45 -5.32
CA LEU A 35 10.51 -11.47 -5.66
C LEU A 35 10.17 -10.07 -5.13
N GLY A 36 8.91 -9.64 -5.25
CA GLY A 36 8.41 -8.44 -4.61
C GLY A 36 8.64 -8.48 -3.11
N ALA A 37 8.11 -9.49 -2.41
CA ALA A 37 8.27 -9.67 -0.96
C ALA A 37 9.74 -9.71 -0.54
N PHE A 38 10.65 -10.23 -1.37
CA PHE A 38 12.08 -10.26 -1.12
C PHE A 38 12.73 -8.86 -1.23
N VAL A 39 12.45 -8.12 -2.30
CA VAL A 39 12.92 -6.73 -2.47
C VAL A 39 12.28 -5.81 -1.41
N PHE A 40 11.03 -6.08 -1.02
CA PHE A 40 10.32 -5.35 0.04
C PHE A 40 10.90 -5.62 1.43
N ARG A 41 11.26 -6.88 1.76
CA ARG A 41 11.90 -7.22 3.05
C ARG A 41 13.28 -6.56 3.23
N HIS A 42 13.95 -6.20 2.14
CA HIS A 42 15.28 -5.55 2.17
C HIS A 42 15.23 -4.05 1.86
N GLY A 43 14.04 -3.46 1.69
CA GLY A 43 13.86 -2.02 1.50
C GLY A 43 13.66 -1.31 2.83
N GLU A 44 14.69 -0.61 3.31
CA GLU A 44 14.75 0.13 4.59
C GLU A 44 13.61 1.16 4.82
N HIS A 45 12.74 1.44 3.84
CA HIS A 45 11.65 2.43 3.92
C HIS A 45 10.29 1.90 4.41
N PHE A 46 10.11 0.59 4.60
CA PHE A 46 8.79 0.00 4.90
C PHE A 46 8.42 -0.11 6.38
N TYR A 47 9.34 0.21 7.29
CA TYR A 47 9.04 0.28 8.73
C TYR A 47 7.89 1.25 9.04
N ASN A 48 7.74 2.31 8.23
CA ASN A 48 6.64 3.27 8.34
C ASN A 48 5.25 2.66 8.06
N CYS A 49 5.15 1.65 7.19
CA CYS A 49 3.86 1.07 6.79
C CYS A 49 3.29 0.14 7.87
N GLN A 50 4.16 -0.59 8.59
CA GLN A 50 3.75 -1.43 9.71
C GLN A 50 3.25 -0.57 10.88
N GLY A 51 3.97 0.50 11.23
CA GLY A 51 3.52 1.47 12.25
C GLY A 51 2.21 2.15 11.87
N LEU A 52 2.01 2.50 10.60
CA LEU A 52 0.75 3.07 10.11
C LEU A 52 -0.43 2.10 10.25
N ARG A 53 -0.24 0.80 9.97
CA ARG A 53 -1.28 -0.20 10.20
C ARG A 53 -1.61 -0.33 11.68
N GLN A 54 -0.60 -0.47 12.54
CA GLN A 54 -0.80 -0.57 14.00
C GLN A 54 -1.51 0.67 14.56
N TYR A 55 -1.18 1.87 14.05
CA TYR A 55 -1.89 3.09 14.42
C TYR A 55 -3.38 3.02 14.06
N LYS A 56 -3.72 2.53 12.86
CA LYS A 56 -5.10 2.40 12.38
C LYS A 56 -5.88 1.31 13.10
N GLU A 57 -5.19 0.25 13.55
CA GLU A 57 -5.79 -0.85 14.30
C GLU A 57 -6.47 -0.38 15.60
N LYS A 58 -6.01 0.73 16.18
CA LYS A 58 -6.59 1.36 17.38
C LYS A 58 -8.06 1.76 17.22
N PHE A 59 -8.55 1.84 15.99
CA PHE A 59 -9.93 2.21 15.66
C PHE A 59 -10.80 1.00 15.30
N ASP A 60 -10.29 -0.23 15.46
CA ASP A 60 -10.97 -1.49 15.10
C ASP A 60 -11.59 -1.48 13.68
N PRO A 61 -10.79 -1.23 12.62
CA PRO A 61 -11.33 -1.11 11.28
C PRO A 61 -11.53 -2.45 10.57
N GLU A 62 -12.50 -2.51 9.66
CA GLU A 62 -12.59 -3.61 8.70
C GLU A 62 -11.55 -3.46 7.58
N TRP A 63 -10.56 -4.36 7.56
CA TRP A 63 -9.54 -4.40 6.52
C TRP A 63 -10.06 -5.02 5.21
N LYS A 64 -10.01 -4.24 4.12
CA LYS A 64 -10.36 -4.70 2.77
C LYS A 64 -9.14 -4.68 1.84
N PRO A 65 -8.82 -5.77 1.13
CA PRO A 65 -7.66 -5.80 0.23
C PRO A 65 -7.87 -4.85 -0.97
N LYS A 66 -6.77 -4.31 -1.48
CA LYS A 66 -6.72 -3.53 -2.72
C LYS A 66 -5.73 -4.17 -3.67
N TYR A 67 -6.11 -4.23 -4.95
CA TYR A 67 -5.36 -4.94 -5.99
C TYR A 67 -4.97 -3.98 -7.11
N LEU A 68 -3.85 -4.27 -7.76
CA LEU A 68 -3.41 -3.61 -8.98
C LEU A 68 -3.80 -4.51 -10.17
N ALA A 69 -4.69 -4.03 -11.04
CA ALA A 69 -4.99 -4.69 -12.30
C ALA A 69 -3.96 -4.28 -13.37
N TYR A 70 -3.37 -5.24 -14.06
CA TYR A 70 -2.36 -5.00 -15.09
C TYR A 70 -2.36 -6.15 -16.12
N PRO A 71 -1.85 -5.93 -17.36
CA PRO A 71 -1.95 -6.90 -18.45
C PRO A 71 -1.10 -8.18 -18.29
N GLY A 72 -0.47 -8.41 -17.13
CA GLY A 72 0.34 -9.60 -16.87
C GLY A 72 1.76 -9.55 -17.47
N GLY A 73 2.48 -10.68 -17.38
CA GLY A 73 3.83 -10.82 -17.92
C GLY A 73 4.89 -9.94 -17.23
N PHE A 74 5.95 -9.60 -17.98
CA PHE A 74 7.11 -8.80 -17.51
C PHE A 74 6.84 -7.30 -17.42
N SER A 75 5.58 -6.86 -17.56
CA SER A 75 5.22 -5.43 -17.51
C SER A 75 5.21 -4.85 -16.09
N LEU A 76 5.12 -5.69 -15.06
CA LEU A 76 4.94 -5.27 -13.67
C LEU A 76 6.03 -4.31 -13.15
N PRO A 77 7.35 -4.56 -13.34
CA PRO A 77 8.38 -3.63 -12.87
C PRO A 77 8.25 -2.23 -13.49
N ARG A 78 7.96 -2.16 -14.80
CA ARG A 78 7.75 -0.88 -15.50
C ARG A 78 6.52 -0.15 -14.99
N ILE A 79 5.43 -0.86 -14.72
CA ILE A 79 4.20 -0.29 -14.16
C ILE A 79 4.46 0.27 -12.76
N LEU A 80 5.17 -0.48 -11.90
CA LEU A 80 5.54 0.00 -10.57
C LEU A 80 6.42 1.24 -10.62
N ALA A 81 7.39 1.30 -11.54
CA ALA A 81 8.23 2.48 -11.75
C ALA A 81 7.41 3.70 -12.21
N ASN A 82 6.46 3.51 -13.13
CA ASN A 82 5.56 4.57 -13.56
C ASN A 82 4.67 5.08 -12.42
N ILE A 83 4.11 4.17 -11.60
CA ILE A 83 3.30 4.54 -10.43
C ILE A 83 4.16 5.31 -9.41
N ALA A 84 5.38 4.86 -9.14
CA ALA A 84 6.30 5.55 -8.23
C ALA A 84 6.60 6.98 -8.72
N SER A 85 6.89 7.15 -10.01
CA SER A 85 7.13 8.46 -10.62
C SER A 85 5.91 9.39 -10.53
N LEU A 86 4.71 8.86 -10.75
CA LEU A 86 3.45 9.62 -10.61
C LEU A 86 3.22 10.06 -9.16
N ILE A 87 3.44 9.17 -8.19
CA ILE A 87 3.27 9.47 -6.76
C ILE A 87 4.33 10.46 -6.28
N SER A 88 5.58 10.35 -6.78
CA SER A 88 6.68 11.23 -6.42
C SER A 88 6.65 12.61 -7.10
N ARG A 89 5.56 12.96 -7.80
CA ARG A 89 5.39 14.24 -8.51
C ARG A 89 6.33 14.44 -9.72
N GLY A 90 6.81 13.34 -10.33
CA GLY A 90 7.80 13.34 -11.42
C GLY A 90 9.25 13.40 -10.92
N LEU A 91 10.23 13.27 -11.85
CA LEU A 91 11.69 13.22 -11.58
C LEU A 91 12.23 14.34 -10.66
N ALA A 92 11.53 15.47 -10.56
CA ALA A 92 11.91 16.60 -9.71
C ALA A 92 11.87 16.28 -8.20
N GLY A 93 11.02 15.34 -7.75
CA GLY A 93 10.93 14.94 -6.34
C GLY A 93 12.00 13.95 -5.89
N ILE A 94 12.74 13.33 -6.82
CA ILE A 94 13.80 12.35 -6.52
C ILE A 94 15.16 13.05 -6.36
N ILE A 95 15.35 14.23 -6.97
CA ILE A 95 16.63 14.97 -6.95
C ILE A 95 16.72 15.93 -5.76
N THR A 96 15.60 16.25 -5.10
CA THR A 96 15.55 17.26 -4.01
C THR A 96 15.44 16.68 -2.60
N LYS A 97 15.86 15.43 -2.37
CA LYS A 97 15.99 14.87 -1.02
C LYS A 97 17.43 14.55 -0.67
#